data_AF-H0A009-F1
#
_entry.id   AF-H0A009-F1
#
_cell.length_a   1.000
_cell.length_b   1.000
_cell.length_c   1.000
_cell.angle_alpha   90.00
_cell.angle_beta   90.00
_cell.angle_gamma   90.00
#
_symmetry.space_group_name_H-M   'P 1'
#
loop_
_entity.id
_entity.type
_entity.pdbx_description
1 polymer ?
#
loop_
_entity_poly.entity_id
_entity_poly.type
_entity_poly.pdbx_seq_one_letter_code
_entity_poly.pdbx_strand_id
1 'polypeptide(L)'
;MTETSKGFFPAREALIAFNTNDKFQVTEVYVFQDLRGSPAWSEGPPWELEKAHFTYGAFFTKWMNGDHDMTPEWVFSNIIAFNGCADSLVLERAIREFAKIEECGWARAMLPDPRPVKPSWRLS
;
A
#
# COMPACT_ATOMS: atom_id res chain seq x y z
N MET A 1 21.40 20.39 9.78
CA MET A 1 20.25 19.48 10.00
C MET A 1 19.23 19.82 8.95
N THR A 2 19.19 19.06 7.87
CA THR A 2 18.34 19.30 6.70
C THR A 2 17.12 18.39 6.78
N GLU A 3 15.95 18.98 7.01
CA GLU A 3 14.65 18.35 6.82
C GLU A 3 14.55 17.81 5.39
N THR A 4 14.36 16.49 5.27
CA THR A 4 13.98 15.85 4.00
C THR A 4 12.82 14.90 4.30
N SER A 5 11.62 15.31 3.87
CA SER A 5 10.41 14.52 3.57
C SER A 5 10.06 13.34 4.50
N LYS A 6 9.29 13.59 5.57
CA LYS A 6 8.49 12.54 6.23
C LYS A 6 7.23 12.26 5.41
N GLY A 7 7.04 11.03 4.93
CA GLY A 7 5.69 10.49 4.75
C GLY A 7 5.51 9.31 3.81
N PHE A 8 6.11 9.36 2.61
CA PHE A 8 5.78 8.46 1.49
C PHE A 8 7.04 8.05 0.73
N PHE A 9 6.95 6.99 -0.08
CA PHE A 9 7.98 6.58 -1.04
C PHE A 9 7.38 6.36 -2.43
N PRO A 10 8.14 6.56 -3.52
CA PRO A 10 7.63 6.39 -4.87
C PRO A 10 7.29 4.93 -5.14
N ALA A 11 6.33 4.68 -6.02
CA ALA A 11 5.85 3.34 -6.34
C ALA A 11 6.97 2.41 -6.87
N ARG A 12 8.05 2.98 -7.43
CA ARG A 12 9.18 2.21 -7.99
C ARG A 12 10.00 1.55 -6.88
N GLU A 13 9.84 2.06 -5.67
CA GLU A 13 10.44 1.58 -4.44
C GLU A 13 9.38 0.87 -3.58
N ALA A 14 8.23 0.44 -4.12
CA ALA A 14 7.19 -0.22 -3.34
C ALA A 14 7.23 -1.74 -3.50
N LEU A 15 7.18 -2.47 -2.38
CA LEU A 15 6.88 -3.89 -2.30
C LEU A 15 5.48 -4.08 -1.73
N ILE A 16 4.65 -4.85 -2.42
CA ILE A 16 3.26 -5.12 -2.03
C ILE A 16 3.12 -6.62 -1.76
N ALA A 17 2.57 -6.95 -0.60
CA ALA A 17 2.33 -8.32 -0.18
C ALA A 17 0.94 -8.45 0.46
N PHE A 18 0.37 -9.65 0.46
CA PHE A 18 -0.93 -9.89 1.08
C PHE A 18 -1.08 -11.34 1.54
N ASN A 19 -2.02 -11.54 2.47
CA ASN A 19 -2.41 -12.85 2.97
C ASN A 19 -3.87 -13.13 2.60
N THR A 20 -4.19 -14.41 2.43
CA THR A 20 -5.56 -14.88 2.30
C THR A 20 -5.87 -15.96 3.34
N ASN A 21 -7.16 -16.12 3.65
CA ASN A 21 -7.68 -17.24 4.42
C ASN A 21 -7.96 -18.48 3.52
N ASP A 22 -8.47 -19.56 4.12
CA ASP A 22 -8.85 -20.80 3.42
C ASP A 22 -9.96 -20.63 2.38
N LYS A 23 -10.64 -19.48 2.36
CA LYS A 23 -11.66 -19.10 1.37
C LYS A 23 -11.10 -18.18 0.29
N PHE A 24 -9.78 -18.02 0.20
CA PHE A 24 -9.10 -17.11 -0.71
C PHE A 24 -9.49 -15.63 -0.54
N GLN A 25 -9.99 -15.23 0.63
CA GLN A 25 -10.29 -13.83 0.91
C GLN A 25 -9.09 -13.15 1.53
N VAL A 26 -8.80 -11.91 1.13
CA VAL A 26 -7.70 -11.12 1.66
C VAL A 26 -7.93 -10.86 3.15
N THR A 27 -6.93 -11.16 3.97
CA THR A 27 -6.92 -10.92 5.42
C THR A 27 -5.97 -9.80 5.82
N GLU A 28 -4.89 -9.63 5.09
CA GLU A 28 -3.86 -8.63 5.36
C GLU A 28 -3.26 -8.15 4.05
N VAL A 29 -2.90 -6.87 3.99
CA VAL A 29 -2.16 -6.26 2.90
C VAL A 29 -1.02 -5.50 3.53
N TYR A 30 0.12 -5.50 2.86
CA TYR A 30 1.33 -4.88 3.32
C TYR A 30 2.01 -4.12 2.20
N VAL A 31 2.46 -2.90 2.50
CA VAL A 31 3.20 -2.06 1.56
C VAL A 31 4.45 -1.51 2.24
N PHE A 32 5.61 -1.84 1.68
CA PHE A 32 6.93 -1.47 2.21
C PHE A 32 7.78 -0.78 1.18
N GLN A 33 8.75 0.01 1.64
CA GLN A 33 9.80 0.49 0.76
C GLN A 33 10.77 -0.65 0.45
N ASP A 34 11.09 -0.85 -0.83
CA ASP A 34 12.11 -1.76 -1.30
C ASP A 34 13.49 -1.19 -0.98
N LEU A 35 14.10 -1.69 0.08
CA LEU A 35 15.44 -1.30 0.49
C LEU A 35 16.49 -2.32 0.05
N ARG A 36 16.15 -3.34 -0.76
CA ARG A 36 17.12 -4.34 -1.22
C ARG A 36 18.32 -3.67 -1.90
N GLY A 37 19.51 -3.94 -1.39
CA GLY A 37 20.76 -3.31 -1.86
C GLY A 37 21.14 -2.01 -1.13
N SER A 38 20.28 -1.49 -0.24
CA SER A 38 20.62 -0.43 0.70
C SER A 38 21.31 -0.99 1.94
N PRO A 39 22.22 -0.25 2.59
CA PRO A 39 22.75 -0.61 3.91
C PRO A 39 21.65 -0.80 4.97
N ALA A 40 20.47 -0.18 4.81
CA ALA A 40 19.34 -0.36 5.72
C ALA A 40 18.68 -1.75 5.62
N TRP A 41 18.96 -2.53 4.57
CA TRP A 41 18.41 -3.87 4.37
C TRP A 41 19.25 -4.99 5.01
N SER A 42 20.44 -4.69 5.52
CA SER A 42 21.29 -5.69 6.17
C SER A 42 20.67 -6.29 7.44
N GLU A 43 19.62 -5.68 7.98
CA GLU A 43 18.85 -6.18 9.11
C GLU A 43 17.80 -7.25 8.72
N GLY A 44 17.66 -7.54 7.43
CA GLY A 44 16.68 -8.49 6.90
C GLY A 44 15.40 -7.82 6.38
N PRO A 45 14.53 -8.56 5.66
CA PRO A 45 13.24 -8.04 5.25
C PRO A 45 12.36 -7.73 6.49
N PRO A 46 11.37 -6.84 6.38
CA PRO A 46 10.35 -6.68 7.42
C PRO A 46 9.70 -8.03 7.74
N TRP A 47 9.52 -8.35 9.03
CA TRP A 47 8.95 -9.64 9.49
C TRP A 47 7.55 -9.91 8.89
N GLU A 48 6.84 -8.86 8.53
CA GLU A 48 5.54 -8.91 7.85
C GLU A 48 5.65 -9.52 6.44
N LEU A 49 6.76 -9.27 5.72
CA LEU A 49 7.01 -9.86 4.41
C LEU A 49 7.27 -11.37 4.51
N GLU A 50 7.92 -11.82 5.58
CA GLU A 50 8.16 -13.24 5.84
C GLU A 50 6.86 -14.02 6.14
N LYS A 51 5.85 -13.33 6.65
CA LYS A 51 4.51 -13.89 6.93
C LYS A 51 3.55 -13.77 5.74
N ALA A 52 3.97 -13.16 4.64
CA ALA A 52 3.12 -13.04 3.47
C ALA A 52 3.09 -14.33 2.65
N HIS A 53 1.91 -14.92 2.50
CA HIS A 53 1.64 -16.09 1.65
C HIS A 53 1.72 -15.75 0.17
N PHE A 54 1.29 -14.53 -0.19
CA PHE A 54 1.35 -14.02 -1.55
C PHE A 54 2.15 -12.72 -1.55
N THR A 55 3.18 -12.70 -2.37
CA THR A 55 3.99 -11.51 -2.58
C THR A 55 3.93 -11.12 -4.04
N TYR A 56 3.64 -9.86 -4.32
CA TYR A 56 4.05 -9.26 -5.58
C TYR A 56 5.50 -8.79 -5.38
N GLY A 57 6.42 -9.76 -5.33
CA GLY A 57 7.84 -9.50 -5.13
C GLY A 57 8.50 -9.02 -6.43
N ALA A 58 9.17 -7.87 -6.42
CA ALA A 58 10.13 -7.39 -7.43
C ALA A 58 9.69 -7.25 -8.91
N PHE A 59 8.59 -7.82 -9.37
CA PHE A 59 8.21 -7.85 -10.80
C PHE A 59 7.26 -6.73 -11.22
N PHE A 60 7.34 -5.59 -10.53
CA PHE A 60 7.10 -4.26 -11.11
C PHE A 60 8.31 -3.76 -11.93
N THR A 61 9.34 -4.58 -12.15
CA THR A 61 10.43 -4.35 -13.11
C THR A 61 9.95 -3.98 -14.52
N LYS A 62 8.70 -4.26 -14.86
CA LYS A 62 8.08 -3.79 -16.12
C LYS A 62 7.91 -2.27 -16.20
N TRP A 63 7.77 -1.54 -15.09
CA TRP A 63 7.78 -0.07 -15.13
C TRP A 63 9.16 0.48 -15.52
N MET A 64 10.24 -0.16 -15.04
CA MET A 64 11.62 0.18 -15.42
C MET A 64 11.95 -0.18 -16.89
N ASN A 65 11.13 -1.05 -17.51
CA ASN A 65 11.26 -1.46 -18.90
C ASN A 65 10.25 -0.78 -19.85
N GLY A 66 9.44 0.17 -19.37
CA GLY A 66 8.50 0.92 -20.22
C GLY A 66 7.18 0.21 -20.56
N ASP A 67 6.86 -0.91 -19.91
CA ASP A 67 5.55 -1.55 -20.02
C ASP A 67 4.58 -0.85 -19.05
N HIS A 68 3.70 0.00 -19.59
CA HIS A 68 2.84 0.93 -18.87
C HIS A 68 1.63 0.34 -18.13
N ASP A 69 1.49 -1.00 -18.07
CA ASP A 69 0.18 -1.61 -17.83
C ASP A 69 -0.14 -1.95 -16.36
N MET A 70 0.80 -1.81 -15.43
CA MET A 70 0.54 -2.10 -14.01
C MET A 70 0.88 -0.89 -13.13
N THR A 71 -0.15 -0.25 -12.57
CA THR A 71 -0.04 0.81 -11.56
C THR A 71 -0.38 0.26 -10.18
N PRO A 72 0.00 0.94 -9.07
CA PRO A 72 -0.44 0.55 -7.72
C PRO A 72 -1.97 0.41 -7.60
N GLU A 73 -2.72 1.27 -8.30
CA GLU A 73 -4.19 1.20 -8.30
C GLU A 73 -4.71 -0.04 -9.04
N TRP A 74 -4.06 -0.44 -10.13
CA TRP A 74 -4.35 -1.71 -10.79
C TRP A 74 -4.07 -2.90 -9.86
N VAL A 75 -2.96 -2.89 -9.11
CA VAL A 75 -2.65 -3.95 -8.13
C VAL A 75 -3.71 -4.04 -7.06
N PHE A 76 -4.05 -2.90 -6.46
CA PHE A 76 -5.11 -2.84 -5.46
C PHE A 76 -6.41 -3.43 -6.03
N SER A 77 -6.82 -2.96 -7.21
CA SER A 77 -8.02 -3.45 -7.90
C SER A 77 -7.95 -4.96 -8.18
N ASN A 78 -6.79 -5.48 -8.59
CA ASN A 78 -6.59 -6.90 -8.85
C ASN A 78 -6.71 -7.72 -7.57
N ILE A 79 -6.00 -7.35 -6.51
CA ILE A 79 -6.05 -8.02 -5.20
C ILE A 79 -7.50 -8.09 -4.72
N ILE A 80 -8.20 -6.95 -4.70
CA ILE A 80 -9.56 -6.86 -4.17
C ILE A 80 -10.59 -7.54 -5.10
N ALA A 81 -10.51 -7.37 -6.42
CA ALA A 81 -11.50 -7.92 -7.34
C ALA A 81 -11.43 -9.45 -7.46
N PHE A 82 -10.24 -10.04 -7.42
CA PHE A 82 -10.07 -11.49 -7.57
C PHE A 82 -10.28 -12.26 -6.27
N ASN A 83 -9.89 -11.69 -5.12
CA ASN A 83 -9.91 -12.38 -3.83
C ASN A 83 -11.02 -11.88 -2.90
N GLY A 84 -11.46 -10.62 -3.07
CA GLY A 84 -12.30 -9.94 -2.08
C GLY A 84 -11.57 -9.72 -0.76
N CYS A 85 -12.17 -8.95 0.15
CA CYS A 85 -11.70 -8.84 1.54
C CYS A 85 -12.50 -9.76 2.46
N ALA A 86 -11.85 -10.29 3.49
CA ALA A 86 -12.51 -11.03 4.55
C ALA A 86 -13.56 -10.16 5.27
N ASP A 87 -13.25 -8.87 5.46
CA ASP A 87 -14.16 -7.86 6.01
C ASP A 87 -13.77 -6.42 5.57
N SER A 88 -14.57 -5.44 5.97
CA SER A 88 -14.35 -4.02 5.64
C SER A 88 -13.14 -3.39 6.37
N LEU A 89 -12.73 -3.91 7.52
CA LEU A 89 -11.54 -3.42 8.24
C LEU A 89 -10.26 -3.79 7.49
N VAL A 90 -10.23 -4.98 6.87
CA VAL A 90 -9.13 -5.38 5.99
C VAL A 90 -9.02 -4.44 4.79
N LEU A 91 -10.16 -4.08 4.18
CA LEU A 91 -10.17 -3.12 3.07
C LEU A 91 -9.63 -1.75 3.49
N GLU A 92 -10.06 -1.23 4.64
CA GLU A 92 -9.57 0.05 5.16
C GLU A 92 -8.06 0.00 5.44
N ARG A 93 -7.58 -1.08 6.05
CA ARG A 93 -6.14 -1.29 6.29
C ARG A 93 -5.36 -1.36 4.98
N ALA A 94 -5.87 -2.06 3.97
CA ALA A 94 -5.25 -2.10 2.66
C ALA A 94 -5.14 -0.70 2.04
N ILE A 95 -6.18 0.12 2.13
CA ILE A 95 -6.14 1.52 1.66
C ILE A 95 -5.06 2.31 2.42
N ARG A 96 -4.92 2.12 3.75
CA ARG A 96 -3.86 2.76 4.56
C ARG A 96 -2.46 2.35 4.14
N GLU A 97 -2.27 1.09 3.78
CA GLU A 97 -0.99 0.58 3.30
C GLU A 97 -0.63 1.20 1.93
N PHE A 98 -1.57 1.20 0.98
CA PHE A 98 -1.35 1.85 -0.31
C PHE A 98 -1.14 3.36 -0.21
N ALA A 99 -1.71 4.03 0.80
CA ALA A 99 -1.49 5.46 1.05
C ALA A 99 -0.02 5.83 1.34
N LYS A 100 0.84 4.85 1.68
CA LYS A 100 2.30 5.02 1.84
C LYS A 100 3.02 5.32 0.51
N ILE A 101 2.40 5.00 -0.62
CA ILE A 101 2.95 5.19 -1.97
C ILE A 101 2.61 6.59 -2.48
N GLU A 102 3.59 7.35 -2.98
CA GLU A 102 3.40 8.73 -3.45
C GLU A 102 2.30 8.86 -4.51
N GLU A 103 2.25 7.94 -5.47
CA GLU A 103 1.32 7.93 -6.59
C GLU A 103 -0.11 7.51 -6.18
N CYS A 104 -0.29 6.93 -4.99
CA CYS A 104 -1.61 6.54 -4.47
C CYS A 104 -2.36 7.70 -3.82
N GLY A 105 -2.55 8.79 -4.56
CA GLY A 105 -3.37 9.93 -4.13
C GLY A 105 -4.82 9.54 -3.85
N TRP A 106 -5.36 8.58 -4.61
CA TRP A 106 -6.70 8.03 -4.42
C TRP A 106 -6.85 7.38 -3.03
N ALA A 107 -5.85 6.62 -2.58
CA ALA A 107 -5.91 5.90 -1.31
C ALA A 107 -5.96 6.89 -0.15
N ARG A 108 -5.14 7.95 -0.23
CA ARG A 108 -5.17 9.05 0.75
C ARG A 108 -6.50 9.78 0.77
N ALA A 109 -7.14 9.99 -0.38
CA ALA A 109 -8.44 10.66 -0.47
C ALA A 109 -9.60 9.80 0.09
N MET A 110 -9.47 8.48 0.10
CA MET A 110 -10.47 7.55 0.64
C MET A 110 -10.38 7.38 2.17
N LEU A 111 -9.25 7.76 2.78
CA LEU A 111 -9.10 7.69 4.23
C LEU A 111 -9.81 8.89 4.88
N PRO A 112 -10.57 8.69 5.97
CA PRO A 112 -11.20 9.80 6.66
C PRO A 112 -10.14 10.78 7.17
N ASP A 113 -10.32 12.08 6.90
CA ASP A 113 -9.48 13.13 7.47
C ASP A 113 -9.54 13.02 9.01
N PRO A 114 -8.41 12.91 9.73
CA PRO A 114 -8.41 12.84 11.18
C PRO A 114 -9.03 14.08 11.85
N ARG A 115 -9.29 15.15 11.11
CA ARG A 115 -9.99 16.33 11.62
C ARG A 115 -11.48 16.26 11.33
N PRO A 116 -12.35 16.10 12.35
CA PRO A 116 -13.75 16.41 12.16
C PRO A 116 -13.86 17.90 11.86
N VAL A 117 -14.12 18.25 10.60
CA VAL A 117 -14.56 19.60 10.24
C VAL A 117 -15.92 19.78 10.91
N LYS A 118 -15.95 20.38 12.11
CA LYS A 118 -17.20 20.85 12.69
C LYS A 118 -17.86 21.75 11.65
N PRO A 119 -19.07 21.43 11.14
CA PRO A 119 -19.76 22.32 10.23
C PRO A 119 -19.98 23.65 10.95
N SER A 120 -19.41 24.74 10.45
CA SER A 120 -19.51 26.08 11.03
C SER A 120 -20.75 26.84 10.52
N TRP A 121 -21.80 26.14 10.12
CA TRP A 121 -23.04 26.77 9.70
C TRP A 121 -23.72 27.38 10.94
N ARG A 122 -23.55 28.69 11.14
CA ARG A 122 -24.42 29.48 12.00
C ARG A 122 -25.68 29.80 11.20
N LEU A 123 -26.82 29.25 11.62
CA LEU A 123 -28.11 29.79 11.22
C LEU A 123 -28.16 31.22 11.77
N SER A 124 -28.22 32.18 10.86
CA SER A 124 -28.47 33.60 11.15
C SER A 124 -29.96 33.88 11.00
#